data_AF-A0A9Q1RLL0-F1
#
_entry.id   AF-A0A9Q1RLL0-F1
#
_cell.length_a   1.000
_cell.length_b   1.000
_cell.length_c   1.000
_cell.angle_alpha   90.00
_cell.angle_beta   90.00
_cell.angle_gamma   90.00
#
_symmetry.space_group_name_H-M   'P 1'
#
loop_
_entity.id
_entity.type
_entity.pdbx_description
1 polymer ?
#
loop_
_entity_poly.entity_id
_entity_poly.type
_entity_poly.pdbx_seq_one_letter_code
_entity_poly.pdbx_strand_id
1 'polypeptide(L)'
;MVNSSQLSNNKARNKFADLGLVELLIDILVDCEKSKCEKELGILVGICNSEEGRKRANNYALTIPVLIKKLLRVSDLATEFSVSILWKLIGKNEKRENVVLIEALQVGAFQKLLLLIQEIRIESTPQGQETLVRFIPHYLGSWSSGAYDVVAEARFFQGEIWKPK
;
A
#
# COMPACT_ATOMS: atom_id res chain seq x y z
N MET A 1 -26.11 15.75 -2.05
CA MET A 1 -25.97 16.91 -1.12
C MET A 1 -24.66 16.76 -0.36
N VAL A 2 -23.68 17.63 -0.61
CA VAL A 2 -22.42 17.61 0.16
C VAL A 2 -22.69 18.26 1.51
N ASN A 3 -22.48 17.53 2.60
CA ASN A 3 -22.68 18.01 3.98
C ASN A 3 -21.67 19.15 4.29
N SER A 4 -22.09 20.19 5.00
CA SER A 4 -21.27 21.34 5.43
C SER A 4 -19.96 20.94 6.13
N SER A 5 -19.96 19.82 6.87
CA SER A 5 -18.77 19.24 7.49
C SER A 5 -17.74 18.69 6.48
N GLN A 6 -18.16 18.19 5.33
CA GLN A 6 -17.25 17.72 4.28
C GLN A 6 -16.57 18.89 3.57
N LEU A 7 -17.30 20.00 3.38
CA LEU A 7 -16.76 21.24 2.83
C LEU A 7 -15.71 21.87 3.77
N SER A 8 -15.97 21.94 5.08
CA SER A 8 -14.99 22.45 6.05
C SER A 8 -13.74 21.57 6.13
N ASN A 9 -13.91 20.24 6.12
CA ASN A 9 -12.80 19.29 6.11
C ASN A 9 -11.94 19.40 4.83
N ASN A 10 -12.55 19.55 3.65
CA ASN A 10 -11.80 19.75 2.41
C ASN A 10 -11.07 21.09 2.39
N LYS A 11 -11.67 22.16 2.93
CA LYS A 11 -10.98 23.45 3.08
C LYS A 11 -9.75 23.34 3.98
N ALA A 12 -9.87 22.63 5.11
CA ALA A 12 -8.74 22.37 6.00
C ALA A 12 -7.64 21.55 5.32
N ARG A 13 -8.00 20.46 4.63
CA ARG A 13 -7.05 19.61 3.88
C ARG A 13 -6.30 20.39 2.81
N ASN A 14 -7.00 21.22 2.04
CA ASN A 14 -6.37 22.06 1.02
C ASN A 14 -5.39 23.05 1.68
N LYS A 15 -5.78 23.68 2.79
CA LYS A 15 -4.88 24.58 3.52
C LYS A 15 -3.62 23.86 4.02
N PHE A 16 -3.76 22.64 4.54
CA PHE A 16 -2.60 21.85 4.96
C PHE A 16 -1.68 21.47 3.80
N ALA A 17 -2.28 21.07 2.66
CA ALA A 17 -1.52 20.83 1.44
C ALA A 17 -0.78 22.10 1.00
N ASP A 18 -1.45 23.26 1.00
CA ASP A 18 -0.89 24.54 0.62
C ASP A 18 0.33 24.96 1.46
N LEU A 19 0.29 24.63 2.75
CA LEU A 19 1.36 24.87 3.71
C LEU A 19 2.56 23.90 3.58
N GLY A 20 2.55 23.00 2.59
CA GLY A 20 3.65 22.06 2.35
C GLY A 20 3.69 20.88 3.31
N LEU A 21 2.56 20.57 3.98
CA LEU A 21 2.52 19.47 4.94
C LEU A 21 2.70 18.10 4.25
N VAL A 22 2.33 17.96 2.98
CA VAL A 22 2.46 16.69 2.24
C VAL A 22 3.92 16.29 2.12
N GLU A 23 4.77 17.20 1.65
CA GLU A 23 6.20 16.99 1.46
C GLU A 23 6.89 16.72 2.81
N LEU A 24 6.56 17.51 3.84
CA LEU A 24 7.07 17.33 5.20
C LEU A 24 6.75 15.95 5.78
N LEU A 25 5.50 15.47 5.62
CA LEU A 25 5.11 14.14 6.08
C LEU A 25 5.90 13.05 5.35
N ILE A 26 6.10 13.19 4.04
CA ILE A 26 6.84 12.21 3.24
C ILE A 26 8.32 12.17 3.64
N ASP A 27 8.92 13.31 3.94
CA ASP A 27 10.30 13.39 4.44
C ASP A 27 10.44 12.72 5.80
N ILE A 28 9.51 12.97 6.73
CA ILE A 28 9.47 12.27 8.02
C ILE A 28 9.32 10.77 7.83
N LEU A 29 8.55 10.35 6.82
CA LEU A 29 8.35 8.94 6.53
C LEU A 29 9.63 8.23 6.07
N VAL A 30 10.65 8.92 5.55
CA VAL A 30 11.88 8.26 5.08
C VAL A 30 12.50 7.38 6.18
N ASP A 31 12.58 7.93 7.40
CA ASP A 31 13.30 7.36 8.56
C ASP A 31 12.44 7.20 9.83
N CYS A 32 11.12 7.32 9.73
CA CYS A 32 10.24 7.11 10.88
C CYS A 32 10.36 5.68 11.47
N GLU A 33 10.29 5.61 12.80
CA GLU A 33 10.03 4.36 13.54
C GLU A 33 8.58 3.89 13.35
N LYS A 34 8.33 2.61 13.61
CA LYS A 34 7.06 1.92 13.28
C LYS A 34 5.80 2.67 13.73
N SER A 35 5.72 3.04 15.01
CA SER A 35 4.55 3.73 15.59
C SER A 35 4.37 5.18 15.09
N LYS A 36 5.47 5.84 14.70
CA LYS A 36 5.43 7.18 14.12
C LYS A 36 4.95 7.11 12.67
N CYS A 37 5.45 6.15 11.89
CA CYS A 37 5.05 5.96 10.50
C CYS A 37 3.53 5.82 10.34
N GLU A 38 2.86 5.05 11.20
CA GLU A 38 1.40 4.87 11.15
C GLU A 38 0.64 6.20 11.29
N LYS A 39 1.07 7.04 12.24
CA LYS A 39 0.43 8.34 12.49
C LYS A 39 0.62 9.28 11.30
N GLU A 40 1.85 9.40 10.80
CA GLU A 40 2.15 10.28 9.67
C GLU A 40 1.42 9.80 8.40
N LEU A 41 1.38 8.49 8.15
CA LEU A 41 0.62 7.90 7.04
C LEU A 41 -0.88 8.16 7.18
N GLY A 42 -1.43 8.08 8.38
CA GLY A 42 -2.85 8.38 8.64
C GLY A 42 -3.20 9.84 8.34
N ILE A 43 -2.33 10.78 8.72
CA ILE A 43 -2.50 12.20 8.39
C ILE A 43 -2.42 12.38 6.86
N LEU A 44 -1.44 11.75 6.22
CA LEU A 44 -1.23 11.82 4.77
C LEU A 44 -2.43 11.26 3.98
N VAL A 45 -3.03 10.14 4.41
CA VAL A 45 -4.31 9.63 3.86
C VAL A 45 -5.39 10.69 3.97
N GLY A 46 -5.49 11.37 5.11
CA GLY A 46 -6.43 12.45 5.35
C GLY A 46 -6.31 13.57 4.34
N ILE A 47 -5.08 14.05 4.08
CA ILE A 47 -4.79 15.13 3.13
C ILE A 47 -5.03 14.67 1.69
N CYS A 48 -4.59 13.47 1.30
CA CYS A 48 -4.78 12.90 -0.04
C CYS A 48 -6.25 12.59 -0.39
N ASN A 49 -7.20 12.79 0.51
CA ASN A 49 -8.62 12.81 0.16
C ASN A 49 -9.01 14.08 -0.61
N SER A 50 -8.24 15.17 -0.54
CA SER A 50 -8.44 16.34 -1.39
C SER A 50 -7.64 16.25 -2.69
N GLU A 51 -8.12 16.95 -3.73
CA GLU A 51 -7.43 16.98 -5.03
C GLU A 51 -6.05 17.62 -4.94
N GLU A 52 -5.93 18.73 -4.20
CA GLU A 52 -4.65 19.41 -4.00
C GLU A 52 -3.65 18.54 -3.24
N GLY A 53 -4.10 17.80 -2.23
CA GLY A 53 -3.25 16.84 -1.51
C GLY A 53 -2.68 15.76 -2.43
N ARG A 54 -3.53 15.19 -3.32
CA ARG A 54 -3.08 14.21 -4.31
C ARG A 54 -2.12 14.81 -5.33
N LYS A 55 -2.40 16.01 -5.81
CA LYS A 55 -1.56 16.71 -6.79
C LYS A 55 -0.16 16.94 -6.24
N ARG A 56 -0.05 17.44 -5.00
CA ARG A 56 1.25 17.64 -4.34
C ARG A 56 2.00 16.34 -4.11
N ALA A 57 1.31 15.32 -3.62
CA ALA A 57 1.90 14.00 -3.43
C ALA A 57 2.42 13.42 -4.76
N ASN A 58 1.67 13.51 -5.86
CA ASN A 58 2.11 13.06 -7.18
C ASN A 58 3.31 13.85 -7.73
N ASN A 59 3.43 15.13 -7.38
CA ASN A 59 4.54 15.98 -7.83
C ASN A 59 5.81 15.82 -6.98
N TYR A 60 5.73 15.16 -5.82
CA TYR A 60 6.87 14.98 -4.93
C TYR A 60 7.60 13.66 -5.24
N ALA A 61 8.87 13.76 -5.64
CA ALA A 61 9.64 12.64 -6.19
C ALA A 61 9.81 11.46 -5.22
N LEU A 62 9.78 11.71 -3.91
CA LEU A 62 9.96 10.68 -2.88
C LEU A 62 8.68 9.92 -2.56
N THR A 63 7.50 10.40 -2.97
CA THR A 63 6.20 9.85 -2.57
C THR A 63 6.09 8.36 -2.85
N ILE A 64 6.25 7.97 -4.12
CA ILE A 64 6.07 6.57 -4.54
C ILE A 64 7.12 5.65 -3.91
N PRO A 65 8.44 5.95 -3.99
CA PRO A 65 9.46 5.12 -3.35
C PRO A 65 9.25 4.94 -1.84
N VAL A 66 8.89 6.01 -1.12
CA VAL A 66 8.67 5.95 0.33
C VAL A 66 7.43 5.11 0.65
N LEU A 67 6.31 5.31 -0.04
CA LEU A 67 5.10 4.53 0.20
C LEU A 67 5.30 3.03 -0.10
N ILE A 68 6.00 2.69 -1.18
CA ILE A 68 6.35 1.28 -1.49
C ILE A 68 7.22 0.70 -0.37
N LYS A 69 8.23 1.43 0.11
CA LYS A 69 9.07 1.00 1.25
C LYS A 69 8.23 0.72 2.51
N LYS A 70 7.15 1.47 2.73
CA LYS A 70 6.28 1.33 3.92
C LYS A 70 5.29 0.16 3.85
N LEU A 71 4.99 -0.35 2.65
CA LEU A 71 4.20 -1.59 2.49
C LEU A 71 4.87 -2.80 3.14
N LEU A 72 6.20 -2.86 3.08
CA LEU A 72 6.96 -4.07 3.39
C LEU A 72 7.53 -4.12 4.82
N ARG A 73 7.62 -2.98 5.52
CA ARG A 73 8.61 -2.84 6.63
C ARG A 73 8.06 -2.31 7.95
N VAL A 74 6.75 -2.11 8.09
CA VAL A 74 6.21 -1.33 9.21
C VAL A 74 5.16 -2.10 9.99
N SER A 75 3.90 -2.05 9.56
CA SER A 75 2.76 -2.70 10.23
C SER A 75 1.63 -2.91 9.23
N ASP A 76 0.59 -3.64 9.62
CA ASP A 76 -0.61 -3.80 8.80
C ASP A 76 -1.29 -2.46 8.55
N LEU A 77 -1.44 -1.63 9.58
CA LEU A 77 -2.03 -0.30 9.44
C LEU A 77 -1.23 0.62 8.50
N ALA A 78 0.10 0.62 8.62
CA ALA A 78 0.96 1.37 7.69
C ALA A 78 0.87 0.85 6.26
N THR A 79 0.67 -0.46 6.09
CA THR A 79 0.44 -1.08 4.77
C THR A 79 -0.87 -0.58 4.19
N GLU A 80 -1.97 -0.67 4.95
CA GLU A 80 -3.30 -0.21 4.53
C GLU A 80 -3.29 1.26 4.12
N PHE A 81 -2.68 2.13 4.92
CA PHE A 81 -2.56 3.55 4.58
C PHE A 81 -1.72 3.78 3.32
N SER A 82 -0.60 3.07 3.18
CA SER A 82 0.27 3.20 2.00
C SER A 82 -0.46 2.76 0.72
N VAL A 83 -1.16 1.62 0.75
CA VAL A 83 -2.00 1.15 -0.37
C VAL A 83 -3.10 2.18 -0.68
N SER A 84 -3.78 2.70 0.35
CA SER A 84 -4.85 3.70 0.16
C SER A 84 -4.36 4.96 -0.53
N ILE A 85 -3.18 5.47 -0.15
CA ILE A 85 -2.58 6.64 -0.80
C ILE A 85 -2.18 6.30 -2.23
N LEU A 86 -1.42 5.22 -2.44
CA LEU A 86 -1.00 4.78 -3.78
C LEU A 86 -2.20 4.63 -4.72
N TRP A 87 -3.28 3.99 -4.27
CA TRP A 87 -4.51 3.85 -5.04
C TRP A 87 -5.16 5.19 -5.41
N LYS A 88 -5.15 6.17 -4.50
CA LYS A 88 -5.66 7.53 -4.78
C LYS A 88 -4.80 8.28 -5.80
N LEU A 89 -3.49 8.00 -5.84
CA LEU A 89 -2.53 8.62 -6.73
C LEU A 89 -2.58 8.04 -8.15
N ILE A 90 -2.87 6.73 -8.26
CA ILE A 90 -3.22 6.04 -9.51
C ILE A 90 -4.55 6.62 -10.01
N GLY A 91 -4.48 7.70 -10.80
CA GLY A 91 -5.65 8.28 -11.43
C GLY A 91 -6.35 7.28 -12.37
N LYS A 92 -7.61 7.55 -12.74
CA LYS A 92 -8.39 6.75 -13.70
C LYS A 92 -7.78 6.59 -15.10
N ASN A 93 -6.69 7.30 -15.41
CA ASN A 93 -6.04 7.22 -16.71
C ASN A 93 -4.90 6.21 -16.67
N GLU A 94 -5.03 5.13 -17.44
CA GLU A 94 -4.04 4.09 -17.68
C GLU A 94 -2.76 4.66 -18.33
N LYS A 95 -1.92 5.34 -17.55
CA LYS A 95 -0.54 5.62 -17.93
C LYS A 95 0.34 4.45 -17.51
N ARG A 96 1.44 4.19 -18.23
CA ARG A 96 2.40 3.12 -17.92
C ARG A 96 2.90 3.13 -16.46
N GLU A 97 3.00 4.31 -15.86
CA GLU A 97 3.36 4.50 -14.45
C GLU A 97 2.37 3.81 -13.48
N ASN A 98 1.09 3.72 -13.84
CA ASN A 98 0.08 3.02 -13.05
C ASN A 98 0.27 1.50 -13.09
N VAL A 99 0.69 0.95 -14.22
CA VAL A 99 0.97 -0.50 -14.36
C VAL A 99 2.11 -0.87 -13.43
N VAL A 100 3.20 -0.10 -13.45
CA VAL A 100 4.35 -0.30 -12.55
C VAL A 100 3.96 -0.16 -11.08
N LEU A 101 3.06 0.77 -10.74
CA LEU A 101 2.56 0.93 -9.37
C LEU A 101 1.70 -0.27 -8.93
N ILE A 102 0.84 -0.78 -9.82
CA ILE A 102 0.01 -1.96 -9.56
C ILE A 102 0.91 -3.18 -9.37
N GLU A 103 1.91 -3.37 -10.23
CA GLU A 103 2.90 -4.44 -10.10
C GLU A 103 3.69 -4.33 -8.78
N ALA A 104 4.13 -3.12 -8.40
CA ALA A 104 4.83 -2.90 -7.13
C ALA A 104 3.94 -3.17 -5.91
N LEU A 105 2.67 -2.77 -5.96
CA LEU A 105 1.66 -3.13 -4.95
C LEU A 105 1.47 -4.65 -4.90
N GLN A 106 1.47 -5.30 -6.07
CA GLN A 106 1.32 -6.74 -6.19
C GLN A 106 2.48 -7.50 -5.54
N VAL A 107 3.70 -7.16 -5.91
CA VAL A 107 4.93 -7.69 -5.32
C VAL A 107 4.98 -7.39 -3.82
N GLY A 108 4.57 -6.19 -3.40
CA GLY A 108 4.53 -5.80 -2.00
C GLY A 108 3.62 -6.68 -1.15
N ALA A 109 2.39 -6.91 -1.60
CA ALA A 109 1.46 -7.80 -0.90
C ALA A 109 1.95 -9.25 -0.92
N PHE A 110 2.50 -9.71 -2.04
CA PHE A 110 3.04 -11.06 -2.18
C PHE A 110 4.20 -11.31 -1.22
N GLN A 111 5.16 -10.39 -1.11
CA GLN A 111 6.25 -10.49 -0.15
C GLN A 111 5.74 -10.49 1.30
N LYS A 112 4.72 -9.70 1.61
CA LYS A 112 4.12 -9.70 2.94
C LYS A 112 3.43 -11.02 3.28
N LEU A 113 2.75 -11.65 2.31
CA LEU A 113 2.19 -13.00 2.47
C LEU A 113 3.29 -14.04 2.71
N LEU A 114 4.41 -13.96 2.00
CA LEU A 114 5.55 -14.87 2.21
C LEU A 114 6.15 -14.75 3.61
N LEU A 115 6.34 -13.53 4.12
CA LEU A 115 6.83 -13.30 5.49
C LEU A 115 5.88 -13.87 6.53
N LEU A 116 4.57 -13.68 6.35
CA LEU A 116 3.54 -14.21 7.25
C LEU A 116 3.54 -15.75 7.25
N ILE A 117 3.70 -16.36 6.07
CA ILE A 117 3.86 -17.82 5.95
C ILE A 117 5.14 -18.29 6.65
N GLN A 118 6.25 -17.56 6.53
CA GLN A 118 7.50 -17.90 7.20
C GLN A 118 7.38 -17.84 8.73
N GLU A 119 6.78 -16.78 9.26
CA GLU A 119 6.55 -16.59 10.70
C GLU A 119 5.64 -17.70 11.26
N ILE A 120 4.55 -18.05 10.55
CA ILE A 120 3.66 -19.16 10.95
C ILE A 120 4.36 -20.52 10.86
N ARG A 121 5.23 -20.72 9.87
CA ARG A 121 6.01 -21.97 9.72
C ARG A 121 7.03 -22.13 10.84
N ILE A 122 7.54 -21.03 11.39
CA ILE A 122 8.41 -21.02 12.58
C ILE A 122 7.59 -21.38 13.83
N GLU A 123 6.33 -20.94 13.92
CA GLU A 123 5.48 -21.23 15.08
C GLU A 123 4.90 -22.65 15.15
N SER A 124 4.87 -23.43 14.05
CA SER A 124 4.60 -24.89 14.03
C SER A 124 3.51 -25.40 14.98
N THR A 125 2.44 -24.63 15.21
CA THR A 125 1.29 -25.04 16.02
C THR A 125 0.09 -25.35 15.12
N PRO A 126 -0.82 -26.26 15.52
CA PRO A 126 -2.05 -26.54 14.77
C PRO A 126 -2.90 -25.29 14.49
N GLN A 127 -2.86 -24.31 15.40
CA GLN A 127 -3.55 -23.02 15.28
C GLN A 127 -2.95 -22.12 14.18
N GLY A 128 -1.63 -22.17 13.97
CA GLY A 128 -0.98 -21.48 12.85
C GLY A 128 -1.46 -22.00 11.49
N GLN A 129 -1.69 -23.32 11.37
CA GLN A 129 -2.18 -23.95 10.15
C GLN A 129 -3.65 -23.58 9.84
N GLU A 130 -4.52 -23.56 10.85
CA GLU A 130 -5.92 -23.10 10.67
C GLU A 130 -6.00 -21.61 10.30
N THR A 131 -5.11 -20.80 10.87
CA THR A 131 -5.04 -19.37 10.57
C THR A 131 -4.65 -19.15 9.11
N LEU A 132 -3.67 -19.89 8.58
CA LEU A 132 -3.30 -19.85 7.15
C LEU A 132 -4.48 -20.14 6.22
N VAL A 133 -5.22 -21.22 6.47
CA VAL A 133 -6.36 -21.64 5.65
C VAL A 133 -7.47 -20.59 5.63
N ARG A 134 -7.67 -19.87 6.75
CA ARG A 134 -8.66 -18.79 6.86
C ARG A 134 -8.21 -17.48 6.20
N PHE A 135 -6.90 -17.18 6.20
CA PHE A 135 -6.36 -15.92 5.68
C PHE A 135 -6.22 -15.89 4.15
N ILE A 136 -5.87 -17.02 3.53
CA ILE A 136 -5.68 -17.16 2.08
C ILE A 136 -6.89 -16.65 1.28
N PRO A 137 -8.14 -17.04 1.57
CA PRO A 137 -9.31 -16.54 0.83
C PRO A 137 -9.60 -15.04 1.06
N HIS A 138 -9.29 -14.51 2.23
CA HIS A 138 -9.58 -13.11 2.59
C HIS A 138 -8.69 -12.13 1.82
N TYR A 139 -7.41 -12.48 1.62
CA TYR A 139 -6.45 -11.67 0.87
C TYR A 139 -6.49 -11.94 -0.64
N LEU A 140 -6.71 -13.18 -1.07
CA LEU A 140 -6.73 -13.56 -2.50
C LEU A 140 -8.10 -13.40 -3.18
N GLY A 141 -9.20 -13.35 -2.41
CA GLY A 141 -10.55 -13.19 -2.96
C GLY A 141 -10.81 -11.85 -3.65
N SER A 142 -9.98 -10.84 -3.39
CA SER A 142 -9.99 -9.55 -4.10
C SER A 142 -9.15 -9.54 -5.38
N TRP A 143 -8.36 -10.60 -5.66
CA TRP A 143 -7.32 -10.62 -6.69
C TRP A 143 -7.64 -11.57 -7.85
N SER A 144 -8.70 -12.36 -7.73
CA SER A 144 -9.11 -13.38 -8.69
C SER A 144 -9.77 -12.84 -9.97
N SER A 145 -9.97 -11.52 -10.11
CA SER A 145 -10.64 -10.94 -11.28
C SER A 145 -9.70 -10.40 -12.37
N GLY A 146 -8.37 -10.53 -12.23
CA GLY A 146 -7.44 -9.89 -13.16
C GLY A 146 -6.12 -10.64 -13.36
N ALA A 147 -6.12 -11.61 -14.28
CA ALA A 147 -5.02 -11.91 -15.21
C ALA A 147 -3.65 -12.44 -14.72
N TYR A 148 -3.45 -12.91 -13.48
CA TYR A 148 -2.14 -13.46 -13.08
C TYR A 148 -2.20 -14.75 -12.25
N ASP A 149 -1.42 -15.75 -12.67
CA ASP A 149 -1.22 -17.02 -11.95
C ASP A 149 -0.18 -16.83 -10.84
N VAL A 150 -0.67 -16.42 -9.67
CA VAL A 150 0.12 -16.21 -8.43
C VAL A 150 0.94 -17.46 -8.05
N VAL A 151 0.52 -18.65 -8.48
CA VAL A 151 1.25 -19.90 -8.23
C VAL A 151 2.50 -20.02 -9.11
N ALA A 152 2.47 -19.46 -10.32
CA ALA A 152 3.62 -19.47 -11.24
C ALA A 152 4.75 -18.53 -10.76
N GLU A 153 4.39 -17.35 -10.24
CA GLU A 153 5.36 -16.38 -9.70
C GLU A 153 6.02 -16.89 -8.40
N ALA A 154 5.26 -17.58 -7.55
CA ALA A 154 5.79 -18.20 -6.33
C ALA A 154 6.85 -19.27 -6.64
N ARG A 155 6.67 -20.03 -7.72
CA ARG A 155 7.66 -21.02 -8.20
C ARG A 155 8.92 -20.37 -8.74
N PHE A 156 8.81 -19.24 -9.44
CA PHE A 156 9.96 -18.46 -9.91
C PHE A 156 10.85 -17.99 -8.75
N PHE A 157 10.27 -17.46 -7.67
CA PHE A 157 11.01 -17.03 -6.48
C PHE A 157 11.57 -18.20 -5.64
N GLN A 158 11.03 -19.41 -5.80
CA GLN A 158 11.60 -20.64 -5.22
C GLN A 158 12.72 -21.25 -6.08
N GLY A 159 13.08 -20.64 -7.21
CA GLY A 159 14.17 -21.08 -8.09
C GLY A 159 13.77 -22.18 -9.07
N GLU A 160 12.46 -22.46 -9.24
CA GLU A 160 11.99 -23.38 -10.27
C GLU A 160 11.90 -22.66 -11.63
N ILE A 161 12.67 -23.16 -12.60
CA ILE A 161 12.81 -22.56 -13.94
C ILE A 161 11.47 -22.63 -14.68
N TRP A 162 11.01 -21.47 -15.16
CA TRP A 162 9.80 -21.35 -15.98
C TRP A 162 9.89 -22.20 -17.26
N LYS A 163 8.91 -23.10 -17.48
CA LYS A 163 8.68 -23.78 -18.76
C LYS A 163 7.32 -23.35 -19.30
N PRO A 164 7.26 -22.52 -20.36
CA PRO A 164 5.99 -22.19 -21.00
C PRO A 164 5.42 -23.40 -21.72
N LYS A 165 4.09 -23.48 -21.76
CA LYS A 165 3.36 -24.18 -22.82
C LYS A 165 3.05 -23.20 -23.94
#